data_AF-A0A923STD3-F1
#
_entry.id   AF-A0A923STD3-F1
#
_cell.length_a   1.000
_cell.length_b   1.000
_cell.length_c   1.000
_cell.angle_alpha   90.00
_cell.angle_beta   90.00
_cell.angle_gamma   90.00
#
_symmetry.space_group_name_H-M   'P 1'
#
loop_
_entity.id
_entity.type
_entity.pdbx_description
1 polymer ?
#
loop_
_entity_poly.entity_id
_entity_poly.type
_entity_poly.pdbx_seq_one_letter_code
_entity_poly.pdbx_strand_id
1 'polypeptide(L)'
;MAKTVAAVVKLIDNFSNPSKQVAKAARDMEKRISHTGQVFKNFGAIFESAGSSLTHAFTLPIATAAGAAGKFAMDAEDAYVQLAAATGTSAAEMEKYQDVINDIYKENFGESIGDVSNSLAQVNQNLKGLDTSALQQSTEYALAMRDVFGVDVAESTRSADTLMKNFGISSKEAFNLMTQGAQSGLNFSDELYDNLNEYSVQFKKLGLNAEDMFSIYSSGAEAGAWNLDKIGDAIKEFSIRSIDGSNTTAEGFKLLGLNSDDMAARIAAGGDSASKAFDQTIQALAGMEDPVKQSAAGVALFGTMWEDLSPQVVTSLTTSRNEIDKTKDAADALAETKFDTFSSALGGLWRTIQVDVLQPIGDMLIPYVDSVK
;
A
#
# COMPACT_ATOMS: atom_id res chain seq x y z
N MET A 1 17.13 41.08 -26.89
CA MET A 1 16.22 42.22 -26.63
C MET A 1 14.80 41.91 -27.09
N ALA A 2 14.42 42.01 -28.37
CA ALA A 2 13.03 41.80 -28.80
C ALA A 2 12.46 40.39 -28.52
N LYS A 3 13.25 39.33 -28.76
CA LYS A 3 12.86 37.94 -28.44
C LYS A 3 12.74 37.69 -26.92
N THR A 4 13.61 38.33 -26.13
CA THR A 4 13.64 38.25 -24.67
C THR A 4 12.41 38.92 -24.05
N VAL A 5 12.03 40.11 -24.56
CA VAL A 5 10.84 40.84 -24.11
C VAL A 5 9.55 40.09 -24.47
N ALA A 6 9.49 39.52 -25.69
CA ALA A 6 8.32 38.72 -26.10
C ALA A 6 8.14 37.44 -25.26
N ALA A 7 9.25 36.77 -24.88
CA ALA A 7 9.20 35.63 -23.98
C ALA A 7 8.72 36.02 -22.58
N VAL A 8 9.19 37.15 -22.04
CA VAL A 8 8.78 37.68 -20.73
C VAL A 8 7.31 38.12 -20.72
N VAL A 9 6.80 38.74 -21.79
CA VAL A 9 5.38 39.11 -21.87
C VAL A 9 4.50 37.86 -21.95
N LYS A 10 4.88 36.86 -22.74
CA LYS A 10 4.15 35.59 -22.84
C LYS A 10 4.17 34.81 -21.52
N LEU A 11 5.28 34.89 -20.79
CA LEU A 11 5.44 34.35 -19.43
C LEU A 11 4.45 35.00 -18.44
N ILE A 12 4.38 36.34 -18.45
CA ILE A 12 3.46 37.13 -17.63
C ILE A 12 2.00 36.80 -17.95
N ASP A 13 1.65 36.68 -19.24
CA ASP A 13 0.29 36.38 -19.68
C ASP A 13 -0.14 34.95 -19.34
N ASN A 14 0.74 33.96 -19.57
CA ASN A 14 0.51 32.56 -19.20
C ASN A 14 0.36 32.38 -17.68
N PHE A 15 1.03 33.22 -16.89
CA PHE A 15 0.95 33.17 -15.43
C PHE A 15 -0.25 33.95 -14.86
N SER A 16 -0.56 35.12 -15.43
CA SER A 16 -1.55 36.03 -14.87
C SER A 16 -3.00 35.54 -14.99
N ASN A 17 -3.30 34.68 -15.97
CA ASN A 17 -4.66 34.18 -16.18
C ASN A 17 -5.05 33.02 -15.24
N PRO A 18 -4.24 31.96 -15.07
CA PRO A 18 -4.49 30.90 -14.08
C PRO A 18 -4.43 31.43 -12.64
N SER A 19 -3.44 32.27 -12.31
CA SER A 19 -3.31 32.85 -10.97
C SER A 19 -4.51 33.70 -10.55
N LYS A 20 -5.12 34.45 -11.47
CA LYS A 20 -6.36 35.20 -11.20
C LYS A 20 -7.55 34.28 -10.90
N GLN A 21 -7.65 33.12 -11.56
CA GLN A 21 -8.72 32.16 -11.33
C GLN A 21 -8.53 31.44 -9.99
N VAL A 22 -7.32 30.99 -9.67
CA VAL A 22 -7.03 30.34 -8.39
C VAL A 22 -7.10 31.32 -7.22
N ALA A 23 -6.63 32.56 -7.38
CA ALA A 23 -6.82 33.62 -6.38
C ALA A 23 -8.30 33.97 -6.16
N LYS A 24 -9.15 33.80 -7.17
CA LYS A 24 -10.61 33.96 -7.02
C LYS A 24 -11.19 32.77 -6.25
N ALA A 25 -10.81 31.54 -6.58
CA ALA A 25 -11.23 30.33 -5.87
C ALA A 25 -10.80 30.36 -4.38
N ALA A 26 -9.56 30.77 -4.10
CA ALA A 26 -9.04 30.94 -2.75
C ALA A 26 -9.80 32.02 -1.96
N ARG A 27 -10.12 33.16 -2.58
CA ARG A 27 -10.94 34.22 -1.96
C ARG A 27 -12.39 33.79 -1.73
N ASP A 28 -12.96 33.00 -2.63
CA ASP A 28 -14.31 32.47 -2.48
C ASP A 28 -14.37 31.38 -1.40
N MET A 29 -13.29 30.63 -1.20
CA MET A 29 -13.12 29.69 -0.09
C MET A 29 -12.88 30.41 1.25
N GLU A 30 -12.01 31.43 1.29
CA GLU A 30 -11.78 32.30 2.46
C GLU A 30 -13.10 32.89 2.98
N LYS A 31 -13.94 33.41 2.08
CA LYS A 31 -15.26 33.95 2.43
C LYS A 31 -16.21 32.91 3.02
N ARG A 32 -16.08 31.64 2.64
CA ARG A 32 -16.90 30.53 3.17
C ARG A 32 -16.41 30.01 4.53
N ILE A 33 -15.17 30.31 4.92
CA ILE A 33 -14.46 29.73 6.09
C ILE A 33 -13.94 30.84 7.00
N SER A 34 -14.72 31.90 7.22
CA SER A 34 -14.29 33.17 7.82
C SER A 34 -13.82 33.13 9.29
N HIS A 35 -13.62 31.95 9.90
CA HIS A 35 -13.17 31.78 11.29
C HIS A 35 -11.80 31.10 11.46
N THR A 36 -11.11 30.68 10.39
CA THR A 36 -9.80 29.98 10.47
C THR A 36 -8.66 30.86 9.92
N GLY A 37 -8.23 31.86 10.70
CA GLY A 37 -7.57 33.08 10.18
C GLY A 37 -6.05 33.09 9.88
N GLN A 38 -5.32 31.97 9.90
CA GLN A 38 -3.86 31.97 9.65
C GLN A 38 -3.45 31.29 8.33
N VAL A 39 -4.00 30.11 8.04
CA VAL A 39 -3.68 29.38 6.79
C VAL A 39 -4.08 30.21 5.57
N PHE A 40 -5.28 30.80 5.57
CA PHE A 40 -5.76 31.62 4.45
C PHE A 40 -5.01 32.95 4.25
N LYS A 41 -4.47 33.54 5.32
CA LYS A 41 -3.60 34.73 5.20
C LYS A 41 -2.28 34.40 4.51
N ASN A 42 -1.70 33.24 4.83
CA ASN A 42 -0.48 32.77 4.16
C ASN A 42 -0.75 32.45 2.67
N PHE A 43 -1.89 31.84 2.36
CA PHE A 43 -2.35 31.63 0.98
C PHE A 43 -2.53 32.94 0.21
N GLY A 44 -3.26 33.91 0.79
CA GLY A 44 -3.50 35.21 0.18
C GLY A 44 -2.20 35.98 -0.09
N ALA A 45 -1.27 35.99 0.87
CA ALA A 45 0.04 36.62 0.70
C ALA A 45 0.90 35.96 -0.40
N ILE A 46 0.81 34.64 -0.56
CA ILE A 46 1.54 33.92 -1.62
C ILE A 46 0.95 34.24 -3.00
N PHE A 47 -0.37 34.38 -3.13
CA PHE A 47 -1.00 34.80 -4.38
C PHE A 47 -0.78 36.28 -4.72
N GLU A 48 -0.85 37.17 -3.72
CA GLU A 48 -0.55 38.59 -3.90
C GLU A 48 0.92 38.78 -4.30
N SER A 49 1.83 38.05 -3.67
CA SER A 49 3.25 38.07 -4.04
C SER A 49 3.49 37.48 -5.42
N ALA A 50 2.95 36.31 -5.77
CA ALA A 50 3.15 35.70 -7.10
C ALA A 50 2.53 36.55 -8.23
N GLY A 51 1.32 37.08 -8.02
CA GLY A 51 0.63 37.95 -8.98
C GLY A 51 1.28 39.32 -9.17
N SER A 52 1.92 39.89 -8.14
CA SER A 52 2.62 41.18 -8.23
C SER A 52 4.08 41.07 -8.69
N SER A 53 4.77 39.97 -8.36
CA SER A 53 6.20 39.79 -8.66
C SER A 53 6.50 39.37 -10.09
N LEU A 54 5.53 38.83 -10.84
CA LEU A 54 5.70 38.60 -12.29
C LEU A 54 5.48 39.85 -13.15
N THR A 55 4.64 40.81 -12.72
CA THR A 55 4.30 41.99 -13.55
C THR A 55 5.30 43.15 -13.50
N HIS A 56 6.29 43.13 -12.59
CA HIS A 56 7.30 44.17 -12.46
C HIS A 56 8.68 43.65 -12.87
N ALA A 57 8.88 43.57 -14.18
CA ALA A 57 10.16 43.27 -14.78
C ALA A 57 11.24 44.25 -14.28
N PHE A 58 12.29 43.68 -13.65
CA PHE A 58 13.65 44.23 -13.52
C PHE A 58 14.13 45.02 -12.30
N THR A 59 13.36 45.32 -11.24
CA THR A 59 13.96 45.88 -10.00
C THR A 59 13.31 45.36 -8.72
N LEU A 60 14.00 44.41 -8.06
CA LEU A 60 13.90 43.86 -6.68
C LEU A 60 12.71 44.34 -5.79
N PRO A 61 11.93 43.42 -5.15
CA PRO A 61 12.43 42.26 -4.42
C PRO A 61 11.76 40.95 -4.87
N ILE A 62 12.51 40.14 -5.60
CA ILE A 62 12.14 38.81 -6.11
C ILE A 62 12.25 37.73 -5.00
N ALA A 63 12.77 38.07 -3.83
CA ALA A 63 13.35 37.10 -2.90
C ALA A 63 12.37 36.07 -2.29
N THR A 64 11.14 36.45 -1.93
CA THR A 64 10.26 35.55 -1.14
C THR A 64 9.41 34.63 -2.00
N ALA A 65 8.77 35.12 -3.07
CA ALA A 65 7.97 34.30 -3.97
C ALA A 65 8.84 33.44 -4.91
N ALA A 66 9.92 33.99 -5.47
CA ALA A 66 10.88 33.17 -6.23
C ALA A 66 11.68 32.24 -5.33
N GLY A 67 11.89 32.59 -4.05
CA GLY A 67 12.50 31.70 -3.07
C GLY A 67 11.62 30.47 -2.79
N ALA A 68 10.32 30.66 -2.57
CA ALA A 68 9.38 29.56 -2.33
C ALA A 68 9.10 28.73 -3.60
N ALA A 69 8.88 29.39 -4.75
CA ALA A 69 8.66 28.71 -6.03
C ALA A 69 9.91 27.98 -6.51
N GLY A 70 11.07 28.64 -6.43
CA GLY A 70 12.36 28.03 -6.75
C GLY A 70 12.66 26.86 -5.82
N LYS A 71 12.43 27.00 -4.50
CA LYS A 71 12.61 25.88 -3.56
C LYS A 71 11.70 24.70 -3.88
N PHE A 72 10.40 24.93 -4.09
CA PHE A 72 9.48 23.83 -4.39
C PHE A 72 9.83 23.13 -5.71
N ALA A 73 10.14 23.90 -6.76
CA ALA A 73 10.56 23.33 -8.04
C ALA A 73 11.87 22.54 -7.92
N MET A 74 12.86 23.04 -7.17
CA MET A 74 14.09 22.29 -6.89
C MET A 74 13.81 21.00 -6.11
N ASP A 75 12.99 21.06 -5.05
CA ASP A 75 12.63 19.88 -4.25
C ASP A 75 11.88 18.84 -5.13
N ALA A 76 11.03 19.29 -6.07
CA ALA A 76 10.34 18.45 -7.04
C ALA A 76 11.30 17.87 -8.10
N GLU A 77 12.19 18.68 -8.66
CA GLU A 77 13.21 18.26 -9.62
C GLU A 77 14.13 17.20 -9.00
N ASP A 78 14.64 17.43 -7.78
CA ASP A 78 15.47 16.48 -7.04
C ASP A 78 14.71 15.15 -6.83
N ALA A 79 13.43 15.21 -6.45
CA ALA A 79 12.60 14.02 -6.30
C ALA A 79 12.45 13.25 -7.62
N TYR A 80 12.18 13.93 -8.73
CA TYR A 80 12.04 13.30 -10.05
C TYR A 80 13.35 12.71 -10.57
N VAL A 81 14.48 13.40 -10.35
CA VAL A 81 15.82 12.87 -10.69
C VAL A 81 16.13 11.63 -9.86
N GLN A 82 15.83 11.67 -8.55
CA GLN A 82 16.00 10.51 -7.69
C GLN A 82 15.11 9.34 -8.12
N LEU A 83 13.84 9.59 -8.48
CA LEU A 83 12.95 8.58 -9.02
C LEU A 83 13.53 7.96 -10.30
N ALA A 84 13.91 8.78 -11.28
CA ALA A 84 14.49 8.31 -12.53
C ALA A 84 15.74 7.45 -12.30
N ALA A 85 16.60 7.86 -11.36
CA ALA A 85 17.77 7.09 -10.98
C ALA A 85 17.41 5.76 -10.29
N ALA A 86 16.40 5.76 -9.41
CA ALA A 86 15.96 4.58 -8.67
C ALA A 86 15.24 3.55 -9.54
N THR A 87 14.47 3.99 -10.53
CA THR A 87 13.65 3.11 -11.38
C THR A 87 14.29 2.78 -12.73
N GLY A 88 15.26 3.58 -13.19
CA GLY A 88 15.85 3.45 -14.52
C GLY A 88 14.85 3.75 -15.65
N THR A 89 13.81 4.52 -15.34
CA THR A 89 12.67 4.78 -16.23
C THR A 89 13.05 5.72 -17.39
N SER A 90 12.43 5.51 -18.56
CA SER A 90 12.63 6.38 -19.72
C SER A 90 12.03 7.77 -19.52
N ALA A 91 12.49 8.78 -20.29
CA ALA A 91 11.94 10.14 -20.19
C ALA A 91 10.42 10.22 -20.42
N ALA A 92 9.87 9.41 -21.33
CA ALA A 92 8.43 9.40 -21.64
C ALA A 92 7.59 8.73 -20.53
N GLU A 93 8.13 7.74 -19.84
CA GLU A 93 7.48 7.14 -18.67
C GLU A 93 7.65 8.02 -17.43
N MET A 94 8.75 8.77 -17.34
CA MET A 94 9.02 9.70 -16.26
C MET A 94 7.98 10.82 -16.20
N GLU A 95 7.55 11.37 -17.35
CA GLU A 95 6.46 12.35 -17.41
C GLU A 95 5.17 11.80 -16.80
N LYS A 96 4.81 10.54 -17.11
CA LYS A 96 3.65 9.89 -16.49
C LYS A 96 3.80 9.70 -14.99
N TYR A 97 5.00 9.39 -14.50
CA TYR A 97 5.25 9.26 -13.07
C TYR A 97 5.22 10.61 -12.36
N GLN A 98 5.68 11.68 -12.99
CA GLN A 98 5.53 13.05 -12.47
C GLN A 98 4.06 13.40 -12.29
N ASP A 99 3.22 13.10 -13.29
CA ASP A 99 1.77 13.33 -13.20
C ASP A 99 1.15 12.55 -12.03
N VAL A 100 1.46 11.25 -11.90
CA VAL A 100 0.96 10.44 -10.77
C VAL A 100 1.43 11.00 -9.43
N ILE A 101 2.71 11.34 -9.28
CA ILE A 101 3.25 11.91 -8.03
C ILE A 101 2.51 13.21 -7.68
N ASN A 102 2.31 14.06 -8.68
CA ASN A 102 1.61 15.33 -8.52
C ASN A 102 0.16 15.12 -8.10
N ASP A 103 -0.55 14.18 -8.72
CA ASP A 103 -1.94 13.88 -8.40
C ASP A 103 -2.07 13.35 -6.96
N ILE A 104 -1.26 12.36 -6.57
CA ILE A 104 -1.21 11.84 -5.20
C ILE A 104 -0.88 12.96 -4.19
N TYR A 105 0.13 13.79 -4.50
CA TYR A 105 0.52 14.88 -3.62
C TYR A 105 -0.60 15.92 -3.46
N LYS A 106 -1.29 16.28 -4.55
CA LYS A 106 -2.45 17.19 -4.54
C LYS A 106 -3.63 16.62 -3.75
N GLU A 107 -3.80 15.31 -3.72
CA GLU A 107 -4.79 14.62 -2.88
C GLU A 107 -4.39 14.54 -1.39
N ASN A 108 -3.29 15.22 -1.03
CA ASN A 108 -2.80 15.35 0.34
C ASN A 108 -2.19 14.07 0.95
N PHE A 109 -1.83 13.09 0.12
CA PHE A 109 -1.04 11.92 0.53
C PHE A 109 0.45 12.24 0.66
N GLY A 110 1.13 11.52 1.56
CA GLY A 110 2.57 11.69 1.81
C GLY A 110 2.92 13.00 2.52
N GLU A 111 4.14 13.09 3.04
CA GLU A 111 4.61 14.26 3.79
C GLU A 111 5.15 15.38 2.89
N SER A 112 5.68 15.01 1.73
CA SER A 112 6.26 15.89 0.72
C SER A 112 6.21 15.26 -0.67
N ILE A 113 6.49 16.04 -1.72
CA ILE A 113 6.58 15.49 -3.08
C ILE A 113 7.69 14.43 -3.20
N GLY A 114 8.79 14.60 -2.46
CA GLY A 114 9.87 13.61 -2.38
C GLY A 114 9.45 12.32 -1.66
N ASP A 115 8.62 12.41 -0.62
CA ASP A 115 8.05 11.24 0.05
C ASP A 115 7.13 10.44 -0.87
N VAL A 116 6.23 11.13 -1.59
CA VAL A 116 5.35 10.50 -2.59
C VAL A 116 6.18 9.87 -3.72
N SER A 117 7.19 10.58 -4.22
CA SER A 117 8.07 10.09 -5.28
C SER A 117 8.84 8.83 -4.86
N ASN A 118 9.43 8.83 -3.67
CA ASN A 118 10.12 7.66 -3.12
C ASN A 118 9.17 6.48 -2.90
N SER A 119 7.95 6.76 -2.45
CA SER A 119 6.92 5.73 -2.26
C SER A 119 6.50 5.11 -3.60
N LEU A 120 6.23 5.93 -4.61
CA LEU A 120 5.94 5.46 -5.97
C LEU A 120 7.11 4.65 -6.55
N ALA A 121 8.36 5.06 -6.29
CA ALA A 121 9.54 4.30 -6.71
C ALA A 121 9.52 2.87 -6.13
N GLN A 122 9.26 2.73 -4.83
CA GLN A 122 9.20 1.43 -4.16
C GLN A 122 8.03 0.59 -4.68
N VAL A 123 6.86 1.20 -4.89
CA VAL A 123 5.69 0.54 -5.48
C VAL A 123 6.02 0.04 -6.88
N ASN A 124 6.62 0.86 -7.74
CA ASN A 124 7.00 0.48 -9.09
C ASN A 124 8.07 -0.64 -9.13
N GLN A 125 9.00 -0.63 -8.18
CA GLN A 125 10.05 -1.64 -8.07
C GLN A 125 9.51 -3.01 -7.60
N ASN A 126 8.60 -3.00 -6.63
CA ASN A 126 8.04 -4.22 -6.02
C ASN A 126 6.87 -4.76 -6.86
N LEU A 127 5.94 -3.90 -7.29
CA LEU A 127 4.75 -4.23 -8.08
C LEU A 127 4.99 -3.94 -9.56
N LYS A 128 5.84 -4.74 -10.19
CA LYS A 128 6.19 -4.54 -11.60
C LYS A 128 5.02 -4.78 -12.54
N GLY A 129 4.90 -3.93 -13.56
CA GLY A 129 3.93 -4.11 -14.65
C GLY A 129 2.54 -3.54 -14.37
N LEU A 130 2.39 -2.75 -13.30
CA LEU A 130 1.18 -1.95 -13.09
C LEU A 130 1.05 -0.87 -14.18
N ASP A 131 -0.19 -0.62 -14.60
CA ASP A 131 -0.48 0.61 -15.35
C ASP A 131 -0.46 1.83 -14.41
N THR A 132 -0.54 3.03 -15.01
CA THR A 132 -0.48 4.30 -14.29
C THR A 132 -1.56 4.42 -13.20
N SER A 133 -2.77 3.91 -13.45
CA SER A 133 -3.88 4.00 -12.49
C SER A 133 -3.65 3.07 -11.30
N ALA A 134 -3.24 1.83 -11.56
CA ALA A 134 -2.96 0.86 -10.52
C ALA A 134 -1.70 1.25 -9.72
N LEU A 135 -0.71 1.86 -10.37
CA LEU A 135 0.48 2.40 -9.71
C LEU A 135 0.12 3.53 -8.75
N GLN A 136 -0.75 4.45 -9.19
CA GLN A 136 -1.26 5.53 -8.34
C GLN A 136 -1.98 4.96 -7.11
N GLN A 137 -3.00 4.14 -7.31
CA GLN A 137 -3.78 3.54 -6.21
C GLN A 137 -2.91 2.74 -5.25
N SER A 138 -1.97 1.93 -5.77
CA SER A 138 -1.09 1.13 -4.93
C SER A 138 -0.16 2.01 -4.09
N THR A 139 0.22 3.19 -4.60
CA THR A 139 1.02 4.17 -3.85
C THR A 139 0.18 4.84 -2.76
N GLU A 140 -1.06 5.23 -3.06
CA GLU A 140 -2.01 5.79 -2.08
C GLU A 140 -2.31 4.79 -0.96
N TYR A 141 -2.55 3.52 -1.29
CA TYR A 141 -2.79 2.47 -0.29
C TYR A 141 -1.56 2.23 0.59
N ALA A 142 -0.36 2.15 0.01
CA ALA A 142 0.86 1.95 0.80
C ALA A 142 1.13 3.13 1.75
N LEU A 143 0.90 4.37 1.28
CA LEU A 143 0.99 5.57 2.12
C LEU A 143 -0.07 5.57 3.22
N ALA A 144 -1.31 5.17 2.92
CA ALA A 144 -2.38 5.07 3.91
C ALA A 144 -2.06 4.00 4.97
N MET A 145 -1.55 2.84 4.57
CA MET A 145 -1.11 1.80 5.50
C MET A 145 0.03 2.25 6.40
N ARG A 146 1.03 2.96 5.85
CA ARG A 146 2.10 3.57 6.63
C ARG A 146 1.55 4.56 7.66
N ASP A 147 0.69 5.47 7.24
CA ASP A 147 0.22 6.56 8.09
C ASP A 147 -0.83 6.14 9.13
N VAL A 148 -1.47 4.98 8.96
CA VAL A 148 -2.49 4.45 9.88
C VAL A 148 -1.97 3.29 10.73
N PHE A 149 -1.23 2.36 10.13
CA PHE A 149 -0.77 1.14 10.81
C PHE A 149 0.73 1.15 11.12
N GLY A 150 1.50 2.12 10.60
CA GLY A 150 2.94 2.19 10.81
C GLY A 150 3.75 1.22 9.95
N VAL A 151 3.14 0.67 8.89
CA VAL A 151 3.75 -0.35 8.02
C VAL A 151 4.54 0.32 6.92
N ASP A 152 5.80 -0.05 6.75
CA ASP A 152 6.65 0.59 5.74
C ASP A 152 6.09 0.35 4.33
N VAL A 153 6.24 1.36 3.45
CA VAL A 153 5.81 1.27 2.05
C VAL A 153 6.48 0.08 1.35
N ALA A 154 7.78 -0.13 1.59
CA ALA A 154 8.52 -1.24 1.01
C ALA A 154 8.00 -2.60 1.52
N GLU A 155 7.58 -2.69 2.78
CA GLU A 155 7.08 -3.93 3.38
C GLU A 155 5.70 -4.27 2.83
N SER A 156 4.75 -3.34 2.94
CA SER A 156 3.39 -3.51 2.41
C SER A 156 3.37 -3.83 0.91
N THR A 157 4.19 -3.16 0.10
CA THR A 157 4.28 -3.43 -1.34
C THR A 157 4.93 -4.78 -1.67
N ARG A 158 5.89 -5.27 -0.87
CA ARG A 158 6.41 -6.65 -1.01
C ARG A 158 5.35 -7.68 -0.69
N SER A 159 4.60 -7.50 0.40
CA SER A 159 3.50 -8.40 0.75
C SER A 159 2.40 -8.39 -0.30
N ALA A 160 2.03 -7.21 -0.84
CA ALA A 160 1.12 -7.13 -1.97
C ALA A 160 1.62 -7.92 -3.19
N ASP A 161 2.90 -7.76 -3.56
CA ASP A 161 3.52 -8.50 -4.68
C ASP A 161 3.47 -10.01 -4.46
N THR A 162 3.78 -10.46 -3.24
CA THR A 162 3.71 -11.88 -2.89
C THR A 162 2.29 -12.43 -3.03
N LEU A 163 1.28 -11.72 -2.53
CA LEU A 163 -0.10 -12.14 -2.67
C LEU A 163 -0.53 -12.18 -4.14
N MET A 164 -0.16 -11.17 -4.94
CA MET A 164 -0.45 -11.13 -6.37
C MET A 164 0.18 -12.33 -7.11
N LYS A 165 1.46 -12.63 -6.86
CA LYS A 165 2.18 -13.74 -7.51
C LYS A 165 1.66 -15.11 -7.08
N ASN A 166 1.33 -15.27 -5.81
CA ASN A 166 0.89 -16.57 -5.31
C ASN A 166 -0.58 -16.84 -5.64
N PHE A 167 -1.46 -15.85 -5.51
CA PHE A 167 -2.90 -16.06 -5.64
C PHE A 167 -3.50 -15.51 -6.94
N GLY A 168 -2.74 -14.80 -7.76
CA GLY A 168 -3.22 -14.24 -9.03
C GLY A 168 -4.24 -13.12 -8.86
N ILE A 169 -4.25 -12.47 -7.70
CA ILE A 169 -5.11 -11.31 -7.40
C ILE A 169 -4.45 -10.01 -7.88
N SER A 170 -5.26 -8.96 -8.03
CA SER A 170 -4.80 -7.61 -8.35
C SER A 170 -4.12 -6.93 -7.15
N SER A 171 -3.38 -5.84 -7.42
CA SER A 171 -2.79 -5.03 -6.33
C SER A 171 -3.87 -4.45 -5.42
N LYS A 172 -5.00 -3.97 -5.99
CA LYS A 172 -6.16 -3.50 -5.21
C LYS A 172 -6.69 -4.59 -4.27
N GLU A 173 -6.94 -5.80 -4.77
CA GLU A 173 -7.39 -6.91 -3.93
C GLU A 173 -6.37 -7.25 -2.84
N ALA A 174 -5.08 -7.24 -3.16
CA ALA A 174 -4.02 -7.52 -2.18
C ALA A 174 -3.99 -6.48 -1.04
N PHE A 175 -3.94 -5.18 -1.37
CA PHE A 175 -4.00 -4.10 -0.37
C PHE A 175 -5.30 -4.11 0.42
N ASN A 176 -6.43 -4.44 -0.22
CA ASN A 176 -7.71 -4.57 0.44
C ASN A 176 -7.72 -5.68 1.51
N LEU A 177 -7.17 -6.85 1.19
CA LEU A 177 -7.07 -7.95 2.16
C LEU A 177 -6.10 -7.61 3.30
N MET A 178 -4.93 -7.04 2.98
CA MET A 178 -3.97 -6.60 4.00
C MET A 178 -4.54 -5.54 4.94
N THR A 179 -5.32 -4.59 4.39
CA THR A 179 -6.01 -3.56 5.18
C THR A 179 -7.02 -4.19 6.14
N GLN A 180 -7.85 -5.12 5.66
CA GLN A 180 -8.79 -5.84 6.51
C GLN A 180 -8.08 -6.66 7.59
N GLY A 181 -7.01 -7.37 7.24
CA GLY A 181 -6.20 -8.11 8.22
C GLY A 181 -5.63 -7.23 9.32
N ALA A 182 -5.08 -6.06 8.95
CA ALA A 182 -4.58 -5.08 9.92
C ALA A 182 -5.71 -4.52 10.81
N GLN A 183 -6.86 -4.16 10.22
CA GLN A 183 -8.03 -3.65 10.96
C GLN A 183 -8.61 -4.67 11.93
N SER A 184 -8.58 -5.96 11.57
CA SER A 184 -9.01 -7.06 12.43
C SER A 184 -7.98 -7.43 13.50
N GLY A 185 -6.85 -6.72 13.57
CA GLY A 185 -5.82 -6.95 14.59
C GLY A 185 -4.95 -8.18 14.32
N LEU A 186 -4.87 -8.68 13.08
CA LEU A 186 -4.04 -9.84 12.76
C LEU A 186 -2.54 -9.58 12.97
N ASN A 187 -2.10 -8.32 13.02
CA ASN A 187 -0.73 -7.97 13.36
C ASN A 187 -0.45 -7.97 14.88
N PHE A 188 -1.14 -8.80 15.66
CA PHE A 188 -1.00 -8.85 17.13
C PHE A 188 0.36 -9.34 17.63
N SER A 189 1.18 -9.92 16.74
CA SER A 189 2.54 -10.41 17.02
C SER A 189 3.61 -9.69 16.19
N ASP A 190 3.26 -8.59 15.51
CA ASP A 190 4.16 -7.80 14.65
C ASP A 190 4.78 -8.55 13.46
N GLU A 191 4.16 -9.64 13.01
CA GLU A 191 4.68 -10.54 11.96
C GLU A 191 3.70 -10.72 10.78
N LEU A 192 2.61 -9.95 10.70
CA LEU A 192 1.58 -10.15 9.67
C LEU A 192 2.19 -10.18 8.25
N TYR A 193 2.95 -9.15 7.90
CA TYR A 193 3.47 -8.98 6.54
C TYR A 193 4.56 -9.99 6.19
N ASP A 194 5.44 -10.29 7.14
CA ASP A 194 6.44 -11.37 7.01
C ASP A 194 5.76 -12.73 6.82
N ASN A 195 4.68 -12.99 7.53
CA ASN A 195 3.91 -14.22 7.38
C ASN A 195 3.20 -14.32 6.02
N LEU A 196 2.68 -13.21 5.49
CA LEU A 196 2.17 -13.17 4.11
C LEU A 196 3.27 -13.54 3.11
N ASN A 197 4.48 -13.03 3.34
CA ASN A 197 5.64 -13.27 2.47
C ASN A 197 6.11 -14.74 2.53
N GLU A 198 6.24 -15.30 3.73
CA GLU A 198 6.78 -16.64 3.94
C GLU A 198 5.77 -17.75 3.62
N TYR A 199 4.54 -17.62 4.11
CA TYR A 199 3.62 -18.76 4.16
C TYR A 199 2.64 -18.84 3.00
N SER A 200 2.39 -17.75 2.26
CA SER A 200 1.40 -17.73 1.16
C SER A 200 1.63 -18.82 0.11
N VAL A 201 2.89 -19.21 -0.14
CA VAL A 201 3.21 -20.34 -1.03
C VAL A 201 2.73 -21.69 -0.47
N GLN A 202 2.72 -21.88 0.85
CA GLN A 202 2.23 -23.10 1.49
C GLN A 202 0.70 -23.15 1.47
N PHE A 203 0.03 -22.02 1.71
CA PHE A 203 -1.42 -21.91 1.50
C PHE A 203 -1.80 -22.28 0.07
N LYS A 204 -1.09 -21.71 -0.92
CA LYS A 204 -1.28 -22.06 -2.34
C LYS A 204 -1.09 -23.55 -2.63
N LYS A 205 -0.07 -24.20 -2.03
CA LYS A 205 0.14 -25.66 -2.20
C LYS A 205 -1.05 -26.47 -1.70
N LEU A 206 -1.66 -26.04 -0.60
CA LEU A 206 -2.90 -26.64 -0.09
C LEU A 206 -4.14 -26.25 -0.89
N GLY A 207 -3.99 -25.54 -2.02
CA GLY A 207 -5.09 -25.11 -2.86
C GLY A 207 -5.95 -24.00 -2.24
N LEU A 208 -5.45 -23.37 -1.18
CA LEU A 208 -6.11 -22.27 -0.48
C LEU A 208 -5.82 -20.96 -1.22
N ASN A 209 -6.82 -20.08 -1.28
CA ASN A 209 -6.69 -18.76 -1.88
C ASN A 209 -6.27 -17.71 -0.82
N ALA A 210 -6.15 -16.45 -1.23
CA ALA A 210 -5.75 -15.36 -0.32
C ALA A 210 -6.76 -15.15 0.82
N GLU A 211 -8.07 -15.23 0.54
CA GLU A 211 -9.13 -15.06 1.54
C GLU A 211 -9.06 -16.20 2.56
N ASP A 212 -8.89 -17.45 2.11
CA ASP A 212 -8.68 -18.61 2.99
C ASP A 212 -7.50 -18.40 3.94
N MET A 213 -6.38 -17.83 3.44
CA MET A 213 -5.20 -17.52 4.25
C MET A 213 -5.53 -16.55 5.39
N PHE A 214 -6.19 -15.44 5.07
CA PHE A 214 -6.61 -14.46 6.08
C PHE A 214 -7.66 -15.03 7.05
N SER A 215 -8.58 -15.87 6.57
CA SER A 215 -9.59 -16.54 7.39
C SER A 215 -8.99 -17.56 8.36
N ILE A 216 -7.98 -18.32 7.93
CA ILE A 216 -7.25 -19.25 8.79
C ILE A 216 -6.46 -18.48 9.87
N TYR A 217 -5.79 -17.39 9.50
CA TYR A 217 -5.11 -16.53 10.47
C TYR A 217 -6.07 -15.93 11.50
N SER A 218 -7.21 -15.41 11.05
CA SER A 218 -8.25 -14.91 11.96
C SER A 218 -8.76 -16.01 12.89
N SER A 219 -9.05 -17.20 12.35
CA SER A 219 -9.56 -18.32 13.15
C SER A 219 -8.55 -18.82 14.19
N GLY A 220 -7.27 -18.85 13.85
CA GLY A 220 -6.23 -19.23 14.81
C GLY A 220 -6.01 -18.17 15.88
N ALA A 221 -5.97 -16.89 15.49
CA ALA A 221 -5.82 -15.77 16.42
C ALA A 221 -6.95 -15.74 17.46
N GLU A 222 -8.20 -15.85 17.01
CA GLU A 222 -9.35 -15.89 17.90
C GLU A 222 -9.41 -17.13 18.80
N ALA A 223 -8.92 -18.27 18.31
CA ALA A 223 -8.83 -19.48 19.11
C ALA A 223 -7.73 -19.41 20.18
N GLY A 224 -6.94 -18.32 20.20
CA GLY A 224 -5.95 -18.04 21.24
C GLY A 224 -4.52 -18.38 20.85
N ALA A 225 -4.21 -18.44 19.54
CA ALA A 225 -2.81 -18.49 19.11
C ALA A 225 -2.05 -17.29 19.66
N TRP A 226 -0.95 -17.55 20.36
CA TRP A 226 -0.15 -16.49 21.00
C TRP A 226 0.74 -15.73 20.02
N ASN A 227 0.95 -16.29 18.83
CA ASN A 227 1.78 -15.72 17.78
C ASN A 227 1.26 -16.16 16.39
N LEU A 228 1.29 -15.25 15.41
CA LEU A 228 0.75 -15.48 14.07
C LEU A 228 1.66 -16.38 13.21
N ASP A 229 2.98 -16.27 13.36
CA ASP A 229 3.98 -17.11 12.69
C ASP A 229 3.72 -18.60 12.99
N LYS A 230 3.35 -18.92 14.24
CA LYS A 230 2.96 -20.29 14.61
C LYS A 230 1.78 -20.87 13.81
N ILE A 231 0.79 -20.04 13.46
CA ILE A 231 -0.30 -20.48 12.57
C ILE A 231 0.26 -20.75 11.17
N GLY A 232 1.12 -19.88 10.66
CA GLY A 232 1.82 -20.07 9.38
C GLY A 232 2.64 -21.36 9.36
N ASP A 233 3.43 -21.60 10.40
CA ASP A 233 4.22 -22.81 10.58
C ASP A 233 3.35 -24.06 10.63
N ALA A 234 2.19 -24.03 11.29
CA ALA A 234 1.27 -25.18 11.30
C ALA A 234 0.81 -25.53 9.87
N ILE A 235 0.49 -24.52 9.06
CA ILE A 235 0.11 -24.70 7.65
C ILE A 235 1.28 -25.21 6.81
N LYS A 236 2.48 -24.66 7.01
CA LYS A 236 3.72 -25.11 6.36
C LYS A 236 4.03 -26.57 6.69
N GLU A 237 4.02 -26.92 7.97
CA GLU A 237 4.33 -28.26 8.46
C GLU A 237 3.33 -29.27 7.91
N PHE A 238 2.03 -28.95 7.94
CA PHE A 238 1.01 -29.80 7.31
C PHE A 238 1.23 -29.95 5.81
N SER A 239 1.50 -28.85 5.09
CA SER A 239 1.73 -28.89 3.63
C SER A 239 2.91 -29.75 3.21
N ILE A 240 3.91 -29.92 4.10
CA ILE A 240 5.08 -30.77 3.86
C ILE A 240 4.74 -32.21 4.25
N ARG A 241 4.28 -32.42 5.49
CA ARG A 241 4.04 -33.76 6.05
C ARG A 241 2.99 -34.53 5.28
N SER A 242 1.90 -33.88 4.90
CA SER A 242 0.78 -34.52 4.20
C SER A 242 1.16 -35.20 2.88
N ILE A 243 2.34 -34.88 2.31
CA ILE A 243 2.87 -35.47 1.09
C ILE A 243 4.27 -36.06 1.24
N ASP A 244 4.79 -36.20 2.47
CA ASP A 244 6.17 -36.66 2.73
C ASP A 244 6.37 -38.17 2.52
N GLY A 245 5.26 -38.93 2.43
CA GLY A 245 5.27 -40.39 2.26
C GLY A 245 5.77 -41.17 3.48
N SER A 246 5.85 -40.53 4.65
CA SER A 246 6.35 -41.17 5.87
C SER A 246 5.29 -42.06 6.52
N ASN A 247 5.75 -43.12 7.19
CA ASN A 247 4.86 -44.00 7.98
C ASN A 247 4.12 -43.23 9.09
N THR A 248 4.74 -42.18 9.63
CA THR A 248 4.15 -41.33 10.67
C THR A 248 2.94 -40.58 10.12
N THR A 249 3.09 -39.91 8.98
CA THR A 249 1.98 -39.23 8.28
C THR A 249 0.86 -40.21 7.94
N ALA A 250 1.22 -41.38 7.41
CA ALA A 250 0.23 -42.39 7.03
C ALA A 250 -0.60 -42.91 8.22
N GLU A 251 0.03 -43.13 9.37
CA GLU A 251 -0.69 -43.48 10.60
C GLU A 251 -1.54 -42.30 11.10
N GLY A 252 -1.06 -41.06 10.96
CA GLY A 252 -1.83 -39.85 11.27
C GLY A 252 -3.15 -39.79 10.51
N PHE A 253 -3.13 -39.91 9.18
CA PHE A 253 -4.36 -39.96 8.38
C PHE A 253 -5.25 -41.16 8.71
N LYS A 254 -4.65 -42.33 8.97
CA LYS A 254 -5.39 -43.53 9.34
C LYS A 254 -6.12 -43.39 10.68
N LEU A 255 -5.52 -42.72 11.67
CA LEU A 255 -6.18 -42.40 12.95
C LEU A 255 -7.42 -41.50 12.75
N LEU A 256 -7.41 -40.66 11.72
CA LEU A 256 -8.56 -39.84 11.29
C LEU A 256 -9.59 -40.61 10.46
N GLY A 257 -9.34 -41.90 10.16
CA GLY A 257 -10.18 -42.68 9.25
C GLY A 257 -10.02 -42.28 7.78
N LEU A 258 -8.95 -41.57 7.43
CA LEU A 258 -8.65 -41.10 6.07
C LEU A 258 -7.63 -42.02 5.40
N ASN A 259 -7.74 -42.18 4.08
CA ASN A 259 -6.77 -42.94 3.30
C ASN A 259 -5.54 -42.06 2.99
N SER A 260 -4.37 -42.42 3.51
CA SER A 260 -3.16 -41.61 3.35
C SER A 260 -2.76 -41.38 1.88
N ASP A 261 -2.89 -42.40 1.02
CA ASP A 261 -2.49 -42.29 -0.39
C ASP A 261 -3.43 -41.35 -1.16
N ASP A 262 -4.73 -41.43 -0.90
CA ASP A 262 -5.74 -40.51 -1.45
C ASP A 262 -5.50 -39.07 -0.97
N MET A 263 -5.27 -38.87 0.34
CA MET A 263 -5.02 -37.55 0.90
C MET A 263 -3.75 -36.93 0.32
N ALA A 264 -2.65 -37.68 0.29
CA ALA A 264 -1.40 -37.22 -0.30
C ALA A 264 -1.56 -36.89 -1.79
N ALA A 265 -2.27 -37.72 -2.56
CA ALA A 265 -2.52 -37.48 -3.97
C ALA A 265 -3.36 -36.21 -4.21
N ARG A 266 -4.42 -36.01 -3.40
CA ARG A 266 -5.28 -34.82 -3.50
C ARG A 266 -4.55 -33.54 -3.11
N ILE A 267 -3.74 -33.59 -2.06
CA ILE A 267 -2.95 -32.44 -1.61
C ILE A 267 -1.84 -32.11 -2.62
N ALA A 268 -1.12 -33.13 -3.12
CA ALA A 268 -0.10 -32.93 -4.14
C ALA A 268 -0.65 -32.37 -5.46
N ALA A 269 -1.91 -32.65 -5.78
CA ALA A 269 -2.57 -32.10 -6.97
C ALA A 269 -2.86 -30.59 -6.86
N GLY A 270 -2.95 -30.04 -5.64
CA GLY A 270 -3.30 -28.62 -5.41
C GLY A 270 -4.76 -28.28 -5.72
N GLY A 271 -5.05 -26.98 -5.72
CA GLY A 271 -6.38 -26.41 -6.03
C GLY A 271 -7.51 -26.95 -5.14
N ASP A 272 -8.74 -26.94 -5.64
CA ASP A 272 -9.94 -27.37 -4.89
C ASP A 272 -9.83 -28.76 -4.25
N SER A 273 -9.07 -29.68 -4.88
CA SER A 273 -8.87 -31.02 -4.37
C SER A 273 -8.05 -31.02 -3.08
N ALA A 274 -6.96 -30.24 -3.07
CA ALA A 274 -6.11 -30.05 -1.91
C ALA A 274 -6.82 -29.27 -0.80
N SER A 275 -7.56 -28.21 -1.15
CA SER A 275 -8.31 -27.40 -0.18
C SER A 275 -9.36 -28.25 0.55
N LYS A 276 -10.13 -29.06 -0.18
CA LYS A 276 -11.08 -30.01 0.43
C LYS A 276 -10.39 -31.08 1.27
N ALA A 277 -9.19 -31.51 0.90
CA ALA A 277 -8.43 -32.49 1.68
C ALA A 277 -7.91 -31.87 2.99
N PHE A 278 -7.44 -30.61 2.95
CA PHE A 278 -7.09 -29.84 4.13
C PHE A 278 -8.30 -29.70 5.07
N ASP A 279 -9.43 -29.18 4.58
CA ASP A 279 -10.65 -29.01 5.39
C ASP A 279 -11.14 -30.32 5.98
N GLN A 280 -11.14 -31.40 5.19
CA GLN A 280 -11.51 -32.74 5.66
C GLN A 280 -10.60 -33.23 6.79
N THR A 281 -9.30 -32.91 6.74
CA THR A 281 -8.34 -33.26 7.78
C THR A 281 -8.61 -32.49 9.07
N ILE A 282 -8.80 -31.17 8.97
CA ILE A 282 -9.11 -30.31 10.13
C ILE A 282 -10.43 -30.74 10.78
N GLN A 283 -11.47 -31.00 9.99
CA GLN A 283 -12.76 -31.46 10.50
C GLN A 283 -12.67 -32.85 11.15
N ALA A 284 -11.91 -33.77 10.57
CA ALA A 284 -11.71 -35.10 11.16
C ALA A 284 -10.96 -35.01 12.49
N LEU A 285 -9.92 -34.16 12.60
CA LEU A 285 -9.21 -33.88 13.85
C LEU A 285 -10.14 -33.28 14.90
N ALA A 286 -10.93 -32.27 14.54
CA ALA A 286 -11.88 -31.61 15.44
C ALA A 286 -12.96 -32.58 15.96
N GLY A 287 -13.35 -33.57 15.15
CA GLY A 287 -14.36 -34.57 15.50
C GLY A 287 -13.86 -35.74 16.35
N MET A 288 -12.57 -35.81 16.70
CA MET A 288 -12.04 -36.91 17.52
C MET A 288 -12.40 -36.75 18.99
N GLU A 289 -13.08 -37.75 19.56
CA GLU A 289 -13.46 -37.75 20.99
C GLU A 289 -12.31 -38.19 21.93
N ASP A 290 -11.40 -39.05 21.45
CA ASP A 290 -10.27 -39.56 22.24
C ASP A 290 -9.09 -38.57 22.16
N PRO A 291 -8.78 -37.82 23.23
CA PRO A 291 -7.76 -36.78 23.20
C PRO A 291 -6.34 -37.33 22.98
N VAL A 292 -6.09 -38.60 23.34
CA VAL A 292 -4.78 -39.24 23.13
C VAL A 292 -4.62 -39.55 21.65
N LYS A 293 -5.64 -40.12 21.00
CA LYS A 293 -5.60 -40.38 19.56
C LYS A 293 -5.60 -39.09 18.74
N GLN A 294 -6.36 -38.08 19.18
CA GLN A 294 -6.35 -36.77 18.55
C GLN A 294 -4.96 -36.16 18.58
N SER A 295 -4.31 -36.19 19.74
CA SER A 295 -2.94 -35.68 19.86
C SER A 295 -1.95 -36.48 19.02
N ALA A 296 -2.08 -37.81 18.97
CA ALA A 296 -1.23 -38.64 18.12
C ALA A 296 -1.39 -38.31 16.62
N ALA A 297 -2.64 -38.14 16.13
CA ALA A 297 -2.91 -37.74 14.75
C ALA A 297 -2.44 -36.30 14.48
N GLY A 298 -2.70 -35.38 15.40
CA GLY A 298 -2.29 -33.99 15.33
C GLY A 298 -0.77 -33.82 15.25
N VAL A 299 -0.02 -34.46 16.15
CA VAL A 299 1.47 -34.45 16.11
C VAL A 299 1.99 -35.12 14.84
N ALA A 300 1.35 -36.19 14.36
CA ALA A 300 1.78 -36.85 13.13
C ALA A 300 1.67 -35.91 11.91
N LEU A 301 0.62 -35.10 11.84
CA LEU A 301 0.28 -34.28 10.66
C LEU A 301 0.76 -32.83 10.75
N PHE A 302 0.86 -32.26 11.96
CA PHE A 302 1.27 -30.87 12.22
C PHE A 302 2.58 -30.77 12.99
N GLY A 303 3.23 -31.89 13.31
CA GLY A 303 4.50 -31.90 14.03
C GLY A 303 4.37 -31.25 15.41
N THR A 304 5.40 -30.50 15.82
CA THR A 304 5.41 -29.78 17.08
C THR A 304 4.42 -28.61 17.11
N MET A 305 3.92 -28.15 15.95
CA MET A 305 2.95 -27.05 15.92
C MET A 305 1.62 -27.43 16.58
N TRP A 306 1.28 -28.72 16.62
CA TRP A 306 0.16 -29.22 17.40
C TRP A 306 0.27 -28.88 18.90
N GLU A 307 1.48 -28.98 19.44
CA GLU A 307 1.77 -28.71 20.85
C GLU A 307 1.94 -27.21 21.09
N ASP A 308 2.66 -26.51 20.19
CA ASP A 308 2.93 -25.06 20.30
C ASP A 308 1.66 -24.21 20.25
N LEU A 309 0.66 -24.61 19.44
CA LEU A 309 -0.60 -23.88 19.27
C LEU A 309 -1.74 -24.42 20.14
N SER A 310 -1.61 -25.63 20.68
CA SER A 310 -2.68 -26.44 21.27
C SER A 310 -3.67 -27.06 20.26
N PRO A 311 -4.32 -28.19 20.62
CA PRO A 311 -5.36 -28.82 19.81
C PRO A 311 -6.50 -27.88 19.40
N GLN A 312 -6.90 -26.98 20.31
CA GLN A 312 -8.03 -26.07 20.07
C GLN A 312 -7.75 -25.12 18.91
N VAL A 313 -6.53 -24.59 18.82
CA VAL A 313 -6.15 -23.67 17.74
C VAL A 313 -5.98 -24.42 16.43
N VAL A 314 -5.28 -25.56 16.42
CA VAL A 314 -5.07 -26.30 15.16
C VAL A 314 -6.41 -26.77 14.58
N THR A 315 -7.34 -27.21 15.42
CA THR A 315 -8.68 -27.65 14.97
C THR A 315 -9.61 -26.48 14.59
N SER A 316 -9.26 -25.24 14.91
CA SER A 316 -10.01 -24.05 14.49
C SER A 316 -9.54 -23.46 13.15
N LEU A 317 -8.43 -23.92 12.57
CA LEU A 317 -7.85 -23.41 11.33
C LEU A 317 -8.75 -23.72 10.12
N THR A 318 -9.81 -22.95 9.96
CA THR A 318 -10.85 -23.14 8.94
C THR A 318 -10.88 -22.01 7.92
N THR A 319 -11.30 -22.37 6.71
CA THR A 319 -11.59 -21.46 5.59
C THR A 319 -12.97 -20.83 5.66
N SER A 320 -13.86 -21.32 6.54
CA SER A 320 -15.30 -20.99 6.49
C SER A 320 -15.70 -19.63 7.10
N ARG A 321 -14.74 -18.79 7.49
CA ARG A 321 -15.03 -17.46 8.05
C ARG A 321 -14.99 -16.41 6.95
N ASN A 322 -16.09 -15.69 6.76
CA ASN A 322 -16.23 -14.68 5.70
C ASN A 322 -16.00 -13.24 6.21
N GLU A 323 -15.14 -13.07 7.20
CA GLU A 323 -14.89 -11.76 7.80
C GLU A 323 -13.96 -10.90 6.93
N ILE A 324 -12.98 -11.54 6.27
CA ILE A 324 -12.04 -10.89 5.35
C ILE A 324 -12.41 -11.33 3.93
N ASP A 325 -12.69 -10.35 3.07
CA ASP A 325 -13.29 -10.58 1.75
C ASP A 325 -12.74 -9.57 0.75
N LYS A 326 -12.21 -10.06 -0.37
CA LYS A 326 -11.57 -9.20 -1.38
C LYS A 326 -12.55 -8.28 -2.12
N THR A 327 -13.85 -8.55 -2.05
CA THR A 327 -14.93 -7.75 -2.67
C THR A 327 -15.31 -6.51 -1.89
N LYS A 328 -14.83 -6.38 -0.64
CA LYS A 328 -14.95 -5.13 0.12
C LYS A 328 -13.99 -4.07 -0.43
N ASP A 329 -14.23 -2.80 -0.13
CA ASP A 329 -13.37 -1.69 -0.55
C ASP A 329 -12.65 -1.08 0.67
N ALA A 330 -12.08 -1.92 1.54
CA ALA A 330 -11.46 -1.46 2.79
C ALA A 330 -10.20 -0.61 2.57
N ALA A 331 -9.41 -0.92 1.54
CA ALA A 331 -8.24 -0.12 1.17
C ALA A 331 -8.64 1.29 0.67
N ASP A 332 -9.68 1.38 -0.17
CA ASP A 332 -10.24 2.68 -0.61
C ASP A 332 -10.80 3.45 0.58
N ALA A 333 -11.62 2.81 1.42
CA ALA A 333 -12.19 3.44 2.60
C ALA A 333 -11.12 3.92 3.60
N LEU A 334 -10.00 3.19 3.74
CA LEU A 334 -8.87 3.59 4.57
C LEU A 334 -8.23 4.89 4.03
N ALA A 335 -7.93 4.90 2.74
CA ALA A 335 -7.35 6.05 2.06
C ALA A 335 -8.29 7.27 2.14
N GLU A 336 -9.56 7.10 1.78
CA GLU A 336 -10.56 8.17 1.87
C GLU A 336 -10.74 8.67 3.30
N THR A 337 -10.93 7.79 4.29
CA THR A 337 -11.21 8.23 5.68
C THR A 337 -10.03 8.97 6.30
N LYS A 338 -8.79 8.56 5.98
CA LYS A 338 -7.59 9.21 6.51
C LYS A 338 -7.36 10.59 5.88
N PHE A 339 -7.69 10.74 4.59
CA PHE A 339 -7.37 11.94 3.81
C PHE A 339 -8.58 12.85 3.50
N ASP A 340 -9.81 12.47 3.83
CA ASP A 340 -11.03 13.30 3.72
C ASP A 340 -11.36 14.04 5.03
N THR A 341 -10.39 14.79 5.55
CA THR A 341 -10.60 15.71 6.68
C THR A 341 -10.56 17.15 6.22
N PHE A 342 -11.18 18.07 6.97
CA PHE A 342 -11.08 19.50 6.67
C PHE A 342 -9.63 19.99 6.58
N SER A 343 -8.75 19.51 7.48
CA SER A 343 -7.33 19.85 7.43
C SER A 343 -6.66 19.31 6.16
N SER A 344 -7.00 18.09 5.77
CA SER A 344 -6.49 17.47 4.54
C SER A 344 -6.98 18.19 3.30
N ALA A 345 -8.23 18.65 3.26
CA ALA A 345 -8.78 19.45 2.16
C ALA A 345 -8.04 20.80 2.00
N LEU A 346 -7.68 21.46 3.11
CA LEU A 346 -6.85 22.67 3.07
C LEU A 346 -5.41 22.37 2.61
N GLY A 347 -4.85 21.25 3.09
CA GLY A 347 -3.55 20.76 2.67
C GLY A 347 -3.50 20.46 1.18
N GLY A 348 -4.50 19.73 0.65
CA GLY A 348 -4.63 19.42 -0.76
C GLY A 348 -4.71 20.68 -1.62
N LEU A 349 -5.54 21.66 -1.24
CA LEU A 349 -5.56 22.96 -1.94
C LEU A 349 -4.20 23.66 -1.93
N TRP A 350 -3.48 23.63 -0.80
CA TRP A 350 -2.13 24.21 -0.72
C TRP A 350 -1.19 23.52 -1.71
N ARG A 351 -1.24 22.19 -1.74
CA ARG A 351 -0.40 21.37 -2.62
C ARG A 351 -0.76 21.54 -4.10
N THR A 352 -2.04 21.75 -4.43
CA THR A 352 -2.46 22.17 -5.78
C THR A 352 -1.81 23.48 -6.20
N ILE A 353 -1.70 24.46 -5.30
CA ILE A 353 -1.00 25.70 -5.61
C ILE A 353 0.50 25.46 -5.81
N GLN A 354 1.11 24.62 -4.98
CA GLN A 354 2.52 24.29 -5.14
C GLN A 354 2.79 23.64 -6.51
N VAL A 355 2.00 22.64 -6.89
CA VAL A 355 2.15 21.90 -8.15
C VAL A 355 1.75 22.74 -9.36
N ASP A 356 0.54 23.30 -9.40
CA ASP A 356 -0.01 23.91 -10.62
C ASP A 356 0.46 25.36 -10.82
N VAL A 357 0.95 26.02 -9.76
CA VAL A 357 1.33 27.45 -9.80
C VAL A 357 2.81 27.64 -9.50
N LEU A 358 3.33 27.10 -8.39
CA LEU A 358 4.70 27.39 -7.98
C LEU A 358 5.73 26.61 -8.79
N GLN A 359 5.50 25.32 -9.07
CA GLN A 359 6.43 24.48 -9.82
C GLN A 359 6.73 25.06 -11.22
N PRO A 360 5.74 25.39 -12.07
CA PRO A 360 6.03 25.91 -13.40
C PRO A 360 6.83 27.23 -13.35
N ILE A 361 6.56 28.09 -12.36
CA ILE A 361 7.37 29.31 -12.15
C ILE A 361 8.82 28.95 -11.82
N GLY A 362 9.02 28.04 -10.87
CA GLY A 362 10.35 27.64 -10.42
C GLY A 362 11.15 26.97 -11.54
N ASP A 363 10.53 26.08 -12.33
CA ASP A 363 11.14 25.43 -13.51
C ASP A 363 11.67 26.46 -14.52
N MET A 364 10.97 27.57 -14.70
CA MET A 364 11.41 28.66 -15.58
C MET A 364 12.56 29.49 -15.00
N LEU A 365 12.77 29.45 -13.69
CA LEU A 365 13.83 30.17 -12.98
C LEU A 365 15.12 29.34 -12.81
N ILE A 366 15.02 28.01 -12.76
CA ILE A 366 16.16 27.09 -12.58
C ILE A 366 17.35 27.40 -13.52
N PRO A 367 17.18 27.58 -14.85
CA PRO A 367 18.29 27.88 -15.74
C PRO A 367 19.03 29.19 -15.44
N TYR A 368 18.38 30.15 -14.79
CA TYR A 368 18.99 31.44 -14.43
C TYR A 368 19.81 31.33 -13.14
N VAL A 369 19.43 30.43 -12.22
CA VAL A 369 20.16 30.17 -10.97
C VAL A 369 21.44 29.38 -11.25
N ASP A 370 21.38 28.39 -12.14
CA ASP A 370 22.55 27.59 -12.53
C ASP A 370 23.58 28.40 -13.33
N SER A 371 23.16 29.46 -14.03
CA SER A 371 24.07 30.35 -14.77
C SER A 371 24.94 31.25 -13.88
N VAL A 372 24.72 31.24 -12.56
CA VAL A 372 25.44 32.05 -11.56
C VAL A 372 26.46 31.22 -10.75
N LYS A 373 26.49 29.89 -10.94
CA LYS A 373 27.58 29.01 -10.49
C LYS A 373 28.63 28.88 -11.59
#